data_AF-A0A7S1V538-F1
#
_entry.id   AF-A0A7S1V538-F1
#
_cell.length_a   1.000
_cell.length_b   1.000
_cell.length_c   1.000
_cell.angle_alpha   90.00
_cell.angle_beta   90.00
_cell.angle_gamma   90.00
#
_symmetry.space_group_name_H-M   'P 1'
#
loop_
_entity.id
_entity.type
_entity.pdbx_description
1 polymer ?
#
loop_
_entity_poly.entity_id
_entity_poly.type
_entity_poly.pdbx_seq_one_letter_code
_entity_poly.pdbx_strand_id
1 'polypeptide(L)'
;SLTLLRIPASVFFSSAIAMVQPLCIVGIQQLLPPLFIAIGTAEGLVSFSDVQMKAFSRYFLFQVVNVFLVTTIAGSIFDTIAIIIDNPETAFKILGNSLPRMSSFFITFATIKTFLGLGVELVRTMSLVQASVRYLLLPNATLRQQRTILAGLRPIDDPGWFPFHKILAQDMLVVVISVVFAVVAPLVLLPCALFCLFSRV
;
A
#
# COMPACT_ATOMS: atom_id res chain seq x y z
N SER A 1 -44.41 -4.66 5.83
CA SER A 1 -43.57 -3.46 5.64
C SER A 1 -42.86 -3.01 6.94
N LEU A 2 -42.38 -3.91 7.80
CA LEU A 2 -41.79 -3.53 9.11
C LEU A 2 -40.70 -4.51 9.62
N THR A 3 -40.01 -5.20 8.72
CA THR A 3 -38.89 -6.13 9.05
C THR A 3 -37.53 -5.66 8.53
N LEU A 4 -37.44 -4.48 7.90
CA LEU A 4 -36.19 -3.91 7.37
C LEU A 4 -35.45 -2.96 8.34
N LEU A 5 -35.97 -2.71 9.54
CA LEU A 5 -35.46 -1.67 10.45
C LEU A 5 -34.82 -2.21 11.73
N ARG A 6 -34.33 -3.46 11.70
CA ARG A 6 -33.57 -4.05 12.82
C ARG A 6 -32.32 -4.74 12.30
N ILE A 7 -31.40 -3.96 11.72
CA ILE A 7 -30.01 -4.40 11.51
C ILE A 7 -29.48 -4.73 12.90
N PRO A 8 -29.20 -6.01 13.23
CA PRO A 8 -28.88 -6.37 14.59
C PRO A 8 -27.46 -5.86 14.87
N ALA A 9 -27.27 -5.24 16.02
CA ALA A 9 -25.97 -4.73 16.47
C ALA A 9 -24.85 -5.81 16.42
N SER A 10 -25.21 -7.10 16.40
CA SER A 10 -24.29 -8.22 16.22
C SER A 10 -23.62 -8.28 14.84
N VAL A 11 -24.32 -7.91 13.76
CA VAL A 11 -23.75 -7.91 12.39
C VAL A 11 -22.81 -6.72 12.21
N PHE A 12 -23.16 -5.56 12.77
CA PHE A 12 -22.28 -4.38 12.80
C PHE A 12 -21.02 -4.63 13.64
N PHE A 13 -21.15 -5.32 14.78
CA PHE A 13 -20.00 -5.67 15.62
C PHE A 13 -19.07 -6.69 14.93
N SER A 14 -19.62 -7.70 14.26
CA SER A 14 -18.85 -8.70 13.51
C SER A 14 -18.09 -8.07 12.33
N SER A 15 -18.74 -7.18 11.56
CA SER A 15 -18.08 -6.46 10.47
C SER A 15 -17.01 -5.48 10.98
N ALA A 16 -17.23 -4.82 12.12
CA ALA A 16 -16.22 -3.97 12.74
C ALA A 16 -14.96 -4.76 13.13
N ILE A 17 -15.11 -5.94 13.73
CA ILE A 17 -13.97 -6.82 14.09
C ILE A 17 -13.24 -7.30 12.83
N ALA A 18 -13.97 -7.66 11.77
CA ALA A 18 -13.36 -8.09 10.51
C ALA A 18 -12.49 -7.00 9.86
N MET A 19 -12.81 -5.72 10.09
CA MET A 19 -12.04 -4.58 9.57
C MET A 19 -10.78 -4.26 10.41
N VAL A 20 -10.67 -4.77 11.64
CA VAL A 20 -9.49 -4.52 12.49
C VAL A 20 -8.23 -5.06 11.83
N GLN A 21 -8.27 -6.29 11.30
CA GLN A 21 -7.11 -6.92 10.67
C GLN A 21 -6.53 -6.11 9.48
N PRO A 22 -7.31 -5.73 8.44
CA PRO A 22 -6.79 -4.94 7.33
C PRO A 22 -6.32 -3.55 7.77
N LEU A 23 -7.00 -2.91 8.74
CA LEU A 23 -6.57 -1.62 9.28
C LEU A 23 -5.21 -1.71 9.99
N CYS A 24 -4.99 -2.75 10.78
CA CYS A 24 -3.69 -2.99 11.41
C CYS A 24 -2.58 -3.16 10.37
N ILE A 25 -2.82 -3.94 9.30
CA ILE A 25 -1.83 -4.15 8.24
C ILE A 25 -1.50 -2.83 7.53
N VAL A 26 -2.51 -2.04 7.17
CA VAL A 26 -2.31 -0.73 6.53
C VAL A 26 -1.56 0.21 7.47
N GLY A 27 -1.91 0.24 8.75
CA GLY A 27 -1.22 1.05 9.77
C GLY A 27 0.26 0.71 9.87
N ILE A 28 0.59 -0.58 9.92
CA ILE A 28 1.98 -1.06 9.92
C ILE A 28 2.70 -0.61 8.64
N GLN A 29 2.10 -0.80 7.46
CA GLN A 29 2.70 -0.39 6.18
C GLN A 29 2.97 1.12 6.08
N GLN A 30 2.15 1.98 6.71
CA GLN A 30 2.39 3.43 6.73
C GLN A 30 3.50 3.83 7.71
N LEU A 31 3.70 3.05 8.78
CA LEU A 31 4.72 3.32 9.82
C LEU A 31 6.11 2.78 9.45
N LEU A 32 6.21 1.78 8.58
CA LEU A 32 7.49 1.20 8.16
C LEU A 32 8.44 2.19 7.45
N PRO A 33 8.01 2.98 6.44
CA PRO A 33 8.90 3.90 5.75
C PRO A 33 9.63 4.91 6.65
N PRO A 34 8.97 5.64 7.58
CA PRO A 34 9.67 6.54 8.48
C PRO A 34 10.57 5.80 9.48
N LEU A 35 10.18 4.59 9.91
CA LEU A 35 11.01 3.74 10.77
C LEU A 35 12.32 3.36 10.07
N PHE A 36 12.28 2.94 8.79
CA PHE A 36 13.50 2.59 8.06
C PHE A 36 14.42 3.78 7.80
N ILE A 37 13.87 4.99 7.62
CA ILE A 37 14.69 6.21 7.58
C ILE A 37 15.36 6.44 8.94
N ALA A 38 14.63 6.32 10.05
CA ALA A 38 15.17 6.52 11.39
C ALA A 38 16.30 5.53 11.70
N ILE A 39 16.16 4.27 11.29
CA ILE A 39 17.23 3.27 11.39
C ILE A 39 18.42 3.68 10.50
N GLY A 40 18.18 4.11 9.26
CA GLY A 40 19.23 4.56 8.36
C GLY A 40 20.02 5.77 8.90
N THR A 41 19.35 6.71 9.57
CA THR A 41 20.03 7.83 10.23
C THR A 41 20.79 7.38 11.49
N ALA A 42 20.27 6.40 12.22
CA ALA A 42 20.94 5.83 13.39
C ALA A 42 22.19 5.01 13.02
N GLU A 43 22.25 4.46 11.81
CA GLU A 43 23.43 3.78 11.26
C GLU A 43 24.61 4.73 10.97
N GLY A 44 24.41 6.05 11.05
CA GLY A 44 25.48 7.03 10.81
C GLY A 44 25.83 7.20 9.33
N LEU A 45 24.89 6.94 8.42
CA LEU A 45 25.06 7.20 6.99
C LEU A 45 25.26 8.71 6.74
N VAL A 46 26.37 9.06 6.08
CA VAL A 46 26.77 10.46 5.86
C VAL A 46 25.91 11.15 4.81
N SER A 47 25.46 10.40 3.79
CA SER A 47 24.66 10.91 2.69
C SER A 47 23.17 10.64 2.88
N PHE A 48 22.35 11.66 2.67
CA PHE A 48 20.89 11.54 2.67
C PHE A 48 20.38 10.59 1.57
N SER A 49 21.04 10.60 0.40
CA SER A 49 20.71 9.71 -0.70
C SER A 49 20.93 8.23 -0.34
N ASP A 50 21.98 7.94 0.43
CA ASP A 50 22.28 6.56 0.87
C ASP A 50 21.25 6.08 1.90
N VAL A 51 20.83 6.96 2.82
CA VAL A 51 19.75 6.67 3.77
C VAL A 51 18.47 6.33 3.01
N GLN A 52 18.11 7.13 2.00
CA GLN A 52 16.91 6.89 1.20
C GLN A 52 17.01 5.58 0.40
N MET A 53 18.15 5.28 -0.20
CA MET A 53 18.34 4.07 -1.01
C MET A 53 18.26 2.80 -0.13
N LYS A 54 18.87 2.82 1.06
CA LYS A 54 18.75 1.71 2.02
C LYS A 54 17.32 1.56 2.53
N ALA A 55 16.65 2.66 2.87
CA ALA A 55 15.26 2.63 3.32
C ALA A 55 14.33 2.08 2.23
N PHE A 56 14.54 2.49 0.97
CA PHE A 56 13.87 1.93 -0.21
C PHE A 56 14.07 0.43 -0.31
N SER A 57 15.31 -0.05 -0.29
CA SER A 57 15.63 -1.48 -0.45
C SER A 57 14.96 -2.34 0.62
N ARG A 58 15.00 -1.91 1.89
CA ARG A 58 14.35 -2.58 3.02
C ARG A 58 12.84 -2.62 2.88
N TYR A 59 12.24 -1.48 2.53
CA TYR A 59 10.80 -1.38 2.36
C TYR A 59 10.29 -2.17 1.15
N PHE A 60 11.03 -2.16 0.04
CA PHE A 60 10.74 -2.98 -1.13
C PHE A 60 10.79 -4.47 -0.82
N LEU A 61 11.83 -4.95 -0.12
CA LEU A 61 11.92 -6.36 0.29
C LEU A 61 10.74 -6.74 1.19
N PHE A 62 10.39 -5.90 2.17
CA PHE A 62 9.23 -6.12 3.02
C PHE A 62 7.93 -6.22 2.20
N GLN A 63 7.73 -5.34 1.23
CA GLN A 63 6.56 -5.36 0.36
C GLN A 63 6.50 -6.61 -0.51
N VAL A 64 7.61 -7.05 -1.09
CA VAL A 64 7.66 -8.29 -1.88
C VAL A 64 7.32 -9.49 -1.01
N VAL A 65 7.84 -9.58 0.21
CA VAL A 65 7.52 -10.70 1.10
C VAL A 65 6.07 -10.63 1.58
N ASN A 66 5.62 -9.49 2.08
CA ASN A 66 4.32 -9.38 2.76
C ASN A 66 3.13 -9.16 1.82
N VAL A 67 3.29 -8.34 0.78
CA VAL A 67 2.19 -8.05 -0.15
C VAL A 67 2.16 -9.04 -1.30
N PHE A 68 3.31 -9.49 -1.80
CA PHE A 68 3.35 -10.40 -2.94
C PHE A 68 3.44 -11.88 -2.53
N LEU A 69 4.46 -12.30 -1.77
CA LEU A 69 4.61 -13.71 -1.39
C LEU A 69 3.52 -14.17 -0.43
N VAL A 70 3.27 -13.45 0.67
CA VAL A 70 2.25 -13.87 1.64
C VAL A 70 0.86 -13.92 1.02
N THR A 71 0.46 -13.00 0.13
CA THR A 71 -0.85 -13.10 -0.52
C THR A 71 -0.93 -14.30 -1.45
N THR A 72 0.10 -14.52 -2.27
CA THR A 72 0.20 -15.65 -3.20
C THR A 72 0.18 -16.98 -2.44
N ILE A 73 0.93 -17.06 -1.34
CA ILE A 73 1.05 -18.25 -0.49
C ILE A 73 -0.24 -18.46 0.32
N ALA A 74 -0.76 -17.44 1.00
CA ALA A 74 -1.96 -17.56 1.83
C ALA A 74 -3.18 -18.04 1.03
N GLY A 75 -3.36 -17.53 -0.20
CA GLY A 75 -4.46 -17.98 -1.07
C GLY A 75 -4.31 -19.42 -1.60
N SER A 76 -3.14 -20.05 -1.40
CA SER A 76 -2.87 -21.43 -1.78
C SER A 76 -2.82 -22.38 -0.58
N ILE A 77 -2.15 -21.99 0.49
CA ILE A 77 -1.78 -22.83 1.64
C ILE A 77 -2.95 -23.09 2.58
N PHE A 78 -3.77 -22.10 2.92
CA PHE A 78 -4.83 -22.29 3.93
C PHE A 78 -5.89 -23.29 3.49
N ASP A 79 -6.20 -23.34 2.19
CA ASP A 79 -7.18 -24.28 1.64
C ASP A 79 -6.62 -25.71 1.49
N THR A 80 -5.29 -25.88 1.49
CA THR A 80 -4.66 -27.13 1.05
C THR A 80 -3.64 -27.74 2.01
N ILE A 81 -3.34 -27.11 3.15
CA ILE A 81 -2.48 -27.70 4.20
C ILE A 81 -2.89 -29.12 4.57
N ALA A 82 -4.20 -29.36 4.77
CA ALA A 82 -4.70 -30.68 5.14
C ALA A 82 -4.41 -31.73 4.05
N ILE A 83 -4.56 -31.34 2.77
CA ILE A 83 -4.37 -32.21 1.61
C ILE A 83 -2.87 -32.46 1.36
N ILE A 84 -2.02 -31.47 1.62
CA ILE A 84 -0.56 -31.56 1.44
C ILE A 84 0.07 -32.49 2.49
N ILE A 85 -0.43 -32.48 3.72
CA ILE A 85 0.04 -33.39 4.78
C ILE A 85 -0.26 -34.84 4.41
N ASP A 86 -1.46 -35.10 3.87
CA ASP A 86 -1.88 -36.45 3.50
C ASP A 86 -1.21 -36.94 2.20
N ASN A 87 -0.95 -36.04 1.23
CA ASN A 87 -0.36 -36.39 -0.06
C ASN A 87 0.60 -35.30 -0.58
N PRO A 88 1.90 -35.37 -0.26
CA PRO A 88 2.86 -34.32 -0.62
C PRO A 88 3.09 -34.16 -2.13
N GLU A 89 2.87 -35.20 -2.93
CA GLU A 89 3.00 -35.13 -4.40
C GLU A 89 1.95 -34.22 -5.06
N THR A 90 0.78 -34.05 -4.41
CA THR A 90 -0.30 -33.21 -4.94
C THR A 90 -0.06 -31.71 -4.71
N ALA A 91 0.89 -31.36 -3.82
CA ALA A 91 1.20 -29.98 -3.47
C ALA A 91 1.57 -29.14 -4.70
N PHE A 92 2.40 -29.66 -5.61
CA PHE A 92 2.81 -28.95 -6.82
C PHE A 92 1.65 -28.68 -7.78
N LYS A 93 0.72 -29.64 -7.94
CA LYS A 93 -0.48 -29.47 -8.78
C LYS A 93 -1.43 -28.42 -8.20
N ILE A 94 -1.60 -28.44 -6.89
CA ILE A 94 -2.44 -27.49 -6.16
C ILE A 94 -1.86 -26.07 -6.24
N LEU A 95 -0.56 -25.92 -5.95
CA LEU A 95 0.15 -24.65 -6.06
C LEU A 95 0.06 -24.09 -7.48
N GLY A 96 0.31 -24.93 -8.50
CA GLY A 96 0.18 -24.57 -9.91
C GLY A 96 -1.21 -24.08 -10.31
N ASN A 97 -2.28 -24.70 -9.78
CA ASN A 97 -3.66 -24.28 -10.05
C ASN A 97 -4.11 -23.06 -9.23
N SER A 98 -3.51 -22.84 -8.06
CA SER A 98 -3.84 -21.70 -7.20
C SER A 98 -3.20 -20.37 -7.67
N LEU A 99 -2.06 -20.43 -8.34
CA LEU A 99 -1.36 -19.23 -8.86
C LEU A 99 -2.23 -18.42 -9.84
N PRO A 100 -2.87 -19.02 -10.87
CA PRO A 100 -3.82 -18.30 -11.72
C PRO A 100 -5.04 -17.77 -10.95
N ARG A 101 -5.50 -18.45 -9.89
CA ARG A 101 -6.62 -17.96 -9.06
C ARG A 101 -6.26 -16.64 -8.38
N MET A 102 -5.02 -16.50 -7.92
CA MET A 102 -4.51 -15.27 -7.30
C MET A 102 -4.30 -14.13 -8.31
N SER A 103 -4.25 -14.41 -9.61
CA SER A 103 -4.13 -13.35 -10.64
C SER A 103 -5.30 -12.35 -10.58
N SER A 104 -6.52 -12.81 -10.30
CA SER A 104 -7.71 -11.93 -10.17
C SER A 104 -7.55 -10.91 -9.04
N PHE A 105 -6.95 -11.33 -7.92
CA PHE A 105 -6.61 -10.42 -6.83
C PHE A 105 -5.59 -9.36 -7.29
N PHE A 106 -4.53 -9.77 -7.98
CA PHE A 106 -3.51 -8.84 -8.47
C PHE A 106 -4.02 -7.90 -9.59
N ILE A 107 -4.95 -8.34 -10.44
CA ILE A 107 -5.66 -7.45 -11.38
C ILE A 107 -6.41 -6.35 -10.62
N THR A 108 -7.18 -6.74 -9.60
CA THR A 108 -7.97 -5.80 -8.80
C THR A 108 -7.07 -4.85 -8.01
N PHE A 109 -6.00 -5.38 -7.41
CA PHE A 109 -4.98 -4.59 -6.71
C PHE A 109 -4.32 -3.57 -7.64
N ALA A 110 -3.84 -3.99 -8.81
CA ALA A 110 -3.22 -3.10 -9.78
C ALA A 110 -4.20 -2.02 -10.24
N THR A 111 -5.44 -2.38 -10.53
CA THR A 111 -6.50 -1.44 -10.94
C THR A 111 -6.75 -0.39 -9.86
N ILE A 112 -6.92 -0.81 -8.60
CA ILE A 112 -7.08 0.10 -7.46
C ILE A 112 -5.86 1.02 -7.31
N LYS A 113 -4.65 0.47 -7.43
CA LYS A 113 -3.40 1.24 -7.31
C LYS A 113 -3.27 2.27 -8.43
N THR A 114 -3.69 1.94 -9.65
CA THR A 114 -3.70 2.87 -10.79
C THR A 114 -4.70 4.00 -10.60
N PHE A 115 -5.96 3.69 -10.31
CA PHE A 115 -7.00 4.73 -10.24
C PHE A 115 -6.98 5.47 -8.90
N LEU A 116 -7.04 4.76 -7.78
CA LEU A 116 -7.09 5.37 -6.46
C LEU A 116 -5.71 5.81 -5.99
N GLY A 117 -4.66 5.02 -6.21
CA GLY A 117 -3.30 5.38 -5.79
C GLY A 117 -2.81 6.66 -6.48
N LEU A 118 -2.80 6.68 -7.81
CA LEU A 118 -2.40 7.88 -8.57
C LEU A 118 -3.41 9.02 -8.39
N GLY A 119 -4.72 8.73 -8.28
CA GLY A 119 -5.73 9.77 -8.04
C GLY A 119 -5.51 10.53 -6.73
N VAL A 120 -5.19 9.82 -5.64
CA VAL A 120 -4.86 10.43 -4.33
C VAL A 120 -3.56 11.24 -4.40
N GLU A 121 -2.59 10.79 -5.20
CA GLU A 121 -1.32 11.48 -5.41
C GLU A 121 -1.50 12.77 -6.22
N LEU A 122 -2.28 12.75 -7.31
CA LEU A 122 -2.62 13.90 -8.14
C LEU A 122 -3.35 15.00 -7.35
N VAL A 123 -4.29 14.60 -6.49
CA VAL A 123 -5.01 15.53 -5.61
C VAL A 123 -4.08 16.09 -4.51
N ARG A 124 -2.87 15.53 -4.35
CA ARG A 124 -1.94 15.84 -3.26
C ARG A 124 -2.65 15.83 -1.91
N THR A 125 -3.37 14.74 -1.62
CA THR A 125 -4.24 14.63 -0.44
C THR A 125 -3.54 14.98 0.85
N MET A 126 -2.25 14.60 1.00
CA MET A 126 -1.48 14.93 2.21
C MET A 126 -1.33 16.45 2.43
N SER A 127 -1.04 17.23 1.38
CA SER A 127 -0.96 18.70 1.53
C SER A 127 -2.33 19.33 1.77
N LEU A 128 -3.40 18.80 1.17
CA LEU A 128 -4.76 19.29 1.43
C LEU A 128 -5.20 19.04 2.88
N VAL A 129 -4.90 17.86 3.43
CA VAL A 129 -5.21 17.53 4.82
C VAL A 129 -4.41 18.42 5.78
N GLN A 130 -3.11 18.64 5.52
CA GLN A 130 -2.31 19.54 6.35
C GLN A 130 -2.83 20.99 6.31
N ALA A 131 -3.25 21.45 5.13
CA ALA A 131 -3.81 22.77 4.95
C ALA A 131 -5.19 22.95 5.60
N SER A 132 -6.07 21.95 5.50
CA SER A 132 -7.40 22.01 6.10
C SER A 132 -7.34 22.01 7.63
N VAL A 133 -6.50 21.14 8.21
CA VAL A 133 -6.24 21.11 9.66
C VAL A 133 -5.68 22.44 10.14
N ARG A 134 -4.76 23.04 9.38
CA ARG A 134 -4.20 24.35 9.71
C ARG A 134 -5.24 25.46 9.68
N TYR A 135 -6.08 25.52 8.65
CA TYR A 135 -7.14 26.53 8.55
C TYR A 135 -8.11 26.44 9.74
N LEU A 136 -8.38 25.21 10.20
CA LEU A 136 -9.24 24.95 11.35
C LEU A 136 -8.59 25.36 12.68
N LEU A 137 -7.28 25.19 12.84
CA LEU A 137 -6.55 25.56 14.06
C LEU A 137 -6.20 27.05 14.15
N LEU A 138 -6.01 27.74 13.02
CA LEU A 138 -5.52 29.12 12.96
C LEU A 138 -6.36 29.99 11.99
N PRO A 139 -7.63 30.28 12.31
CA PRO A 139 -8.53 31.02 11.41
C PRO A 139 -8.09 32.48 11.16
N ASN A 140 -7.41 33.11 12.12
CA ASN A 140 -6.93 34.51 12.04
C ASN A 140 -5.40 34.61 11.96
N ALA A 141 -4.78 33.77 11.12
CA ALA A 141 -3.32 33.80 10.94
C ALA A 141 -2.86 34.99 10.10
N THR A 142 -1.80 35.68 10.55
CA THR A 142 -1.11 36.69 9.75
C THR A 142 -0.46 36.08 8.51
N LEU A 143 -0.26 36.84 7.42
CA LEU A 143 0.37 36.35 6.18
C LEU A 143 1.73 35.68 6.41
N ARG A 144 2.50 36.15 7.40
CA ARG A 144 3.77 35.54 7.81
C ARG A 144 3.53 34.19 8.50
N GLN A 145 2.59 34.13 9.44
CA GLN A 145 2.19 32.89 10.08
C GLN A 145 1.54 31.91 9.12
N GLN A 146 0.99 32.33 7.98
CA GLN A 146 0.44 31.42 6.95
C GLN A 146 1.54 30.73 6.15
N ARG A 147 2.71 31.36 5.96
CA ARG A 147 3.83 30.77 5.19
C ARG A 147 4.81 29.97 6.05
N THR A 148 4.85 30.19 7.36
CA THR A 148 5.74 29.42 8.25
C THR A 148 5.25 28.00 8.44
N ILE A 149 6.16 27.03 8.53
CA ILE A 149 5.83 25.66 8.94
C ILE A 149 5.56 25.69 10.46
N LEU A 150 4.33 25.38 10.87
CA LEU A 150 3.93 25.35 12.27
C LEU A 150 3.60 23.91 12.66
N ALA A 151 4.28 23.36 13.67
CA ALA A 151 4.08 22.00 14.15
C ALA A 151 4.12 20.91 13.05
N GLY A 152 4.93 21.11 11.99
CA GLY A 152 5.02 20.18 10.86
C GLY A 152 3.92 20.32 9.80
N LEU A 153 2.93 21.20 10.02
CA LEU A 153 1.89 21.53 9.04
C LEU A 153 2.45 22.51 8.01
N ARG A 154 2.60 22.05 6.77
CA ARG A 154 3.08 22.88 5.65
C ARG A 154 1.91 23.68 5.04
N PRO A 155 2.17 24.88 4.51
CA PRO A 155 1.19 25.60 3.69
C PRO A 155 0.97 24.88 2.35
N ILE A 156 -0.15 25.18 1.68
CA ILE A 156 -0.48 24.61 0.35
C ILE A 156 0.62 24.93 -0.67
N ASP A 157 1.20 26.12 -0.56
CA ASP A 157 2.22 26.66 -1.46
C ASP A 157 3.56 25.91 -1.35
N ASP A 158 3.79 25.15 -0.27
CA ASP A 158 5.01 24.35 -0.09
C ASP A 158 4.72 22.88 -0.46
N PRO A 159 5.22 22.40 -1.61
CA PRO A 159 5.04 21.00 -2.02
C PRO A 159 5.76 20.00 -1.12
N GLY A 160 6.69 20.45 -0.27
CA GLY A 160 7.47 19.58 0.57
C GLY A 160 8.42 18.66 -0.22
N TRP A 161 9.01 17.72 0.51
CA TRP A 161 9.96 16.76 -0.05
C TRP A 161 9.23 15.56 -0.66
N PHE A 162 9.63 15.16 -1.86
CA PHE A 162 9.15 13.95 -2.52
C PHE A 162 9.60 12.70 -1.75
N PRO A 163 8.69 11.86 -1.23
CA PRO A 163 9.04 10.67 -0.45
C PRO A 163 9.50 9.52 -1.35
N PHE A 164 10.69 9.69 -1.92
CA PHE A 164 11.29 8.80 -2.93
C PHE A 164 11.28 7.33 -2.51
N HIS A 165 11.73 7.03 -1.29
CA HIS A 165 11.84 5.66 -0.80
C HIS A 165 10.50 4.89 -0.77
N LYS A 166 9.38 5.59 -0.55
CA LYS A 166 8.05 4.97 -0.39
C LYS A 166 7.39 4.76 -1.75
N ILE A 167 7.38 5.81 -2.57
CA ILE A 167 6.73 5.79 -3.89
C ILE A 167 7.45 4.80 -4.80
N LEU A 168 8.80 4.89 -4.86
CA LEU A 168 9.60 4.01 -5.70
C LEU A 168 9.43 2.52 -5.33
N ALA A 169 9.33 2.19 -4.03
CA ALA A 169 9.09 0.81 -3.58
C ALA A 169 7.74 0.29 -4.04
N GLN A 170 6.68 1.11 -3.91
CA GLN A 170 5.33 0.74 -4.35
C GLN A 170 5.25 0.56 -5.86
N ASP A 171 5.97 1.37 -6.64
CA ASP A 171 6.01 1.27 -8.10
C ASP A 171 6.79 0.04 -8.54
N MET A 172 7.95 -0.22 -7.91
CA MET A 172 8.75 -1.42 -8.17
C MET A 172 7.96 -2.70 -7.85
N LEU A 173 7.12 -2.70 -6.82
CA LEU A 173 6.26 -3.85 -6.54
C LEU A 173 5.27 -4.14 -7.68
N VAL A 174 4.66 -3.11 -8.28
CA VAL A 174 3.77 -3.29 -9.44
C VAL A 174 4.53 -3.84 -10.64
N VAL A 175 5.79 -3.41 -10.84
CA VAL A 175 6.67 -3.97 -11.89
C VAL A 175 7.02 -5.43 -11.62
N VAL A 176 7.30 -5.81 -10.36
CA VAL A 176 7.54 -7.23 -10.02
C VAL A 176 6.30 -8.07 -10.31
N ILE A 177 5.12 -7.60 -9.90
CA ILE A 177 3.85 -8.31 -10.17
C ILE A 177 3.64 -8.46 -11.67
N SER A 178 3.89 -7.43 -12.47
CA SER A 178 3.69 -7.49 -13.92
C SER A 178 4.64 -8.49 -14.59
N VAL A 179 5.91 -8.54 -14.18
CA VAL A 179 6.89 -9.49 -14.73
C VAL A 179 6.57 -10.93 -14.35
N VAL A 180 6.19 -11.21 -13.10
CA VAL A 180 5.83 -12.57 -12.65
C VAL A 180 4.55 -13.05 -13.36
N PHE A 181 3.50 -12.23 -13.38
CA PHE A 181 2.22 -12.63 -13.96
C PHE A 181 2.16 -12.51 -15.48
N ALA A 182 3.17 -11.92 -16.14
CA ALA A 182 3.28 -11.90 -17.60
C ALA A 182 3.19 -13.32 -18.20
N VAL A 183 3.81 -14.30 -17.53
CA VAL A 183 3.85 -15.70 -17.98
C VAL A 183 2.61 -16.48 -17.56
N VAL A 184 2.06 -16.20 -16.38
CA VAL A 184 0.96 -16.98 -15.79
C VAL A 184 -0.42 -16.51 -16.27
N ALA A 185 -0.64 -15.19 -16.29
CA ALA A 185 -1.94 -14.58 -16.58
C ALA A 185 -1.72 -13.21 -17.26
N PRO A 186 -1.58 -13.16 -18.60
CA PRO A 186 -1.21 -11.95 -19.32
C PRO A 186 -2.24 -10.82 -19.20
N LEU A 187 -3.47 -11.13 -18.78
CA LEU A 187 -4.51 -10.13 -18.45
C LEU A 187 -4.07 -9.12 -17.38
N VAL A 188 -3.16 -9.50 -16.47
CA VAL A 188 -2.59 -8.59 -15.44
C VAL A 188 -1.78 -7.45 -16.07
N LEU A 189 -1.26 -7.64 -17.29
CA LEU A 189 -0.44 -6.64 -17.98
C LEU A 189 -1.23 -5.40 -18.36
N LEU A 190 -2.53 -5.50 -18.62
CA LEU A 190 -3.36 -4.33 -19.01
C LEU A 190 -3.39 -3.25 -17.92
N PRO A 191 -3.83 -3.52 -16.67
CA PRO A 191 -3.82 -2.51 -15.61
C PRO A 191 -2.40 -2.08 -15.21
N CYS A 192 -1.40 -2.97 -15.31
CA CYS A 192 -0.01 -2.62 -15.01
C CYS A 192 0.62 -1.71 -16.07
N ALA A 193 0.32 -1.91 -17.36
CA ALA A 193 0.77 -1.04 -18.43
C ALA A 193 0.12 0.35 -18.32
N LEU A 194 -1.18 0.39 -17.98
CA LEU A 194 -1.88 1.64 -17.67
C LEU A 194 -1.25 2.35 -16.47
N PHE A 195 -0.90 1.62 -15.41
CA PHE A 195 -0.18 2.17 -14.27
C PHE A 195 1.13 2.86 -14.70
N CYS A 196 1.97 2.15 -15.46
CA CYS A 196 3.26 2.67 -15.91
C CYS A 196 3.12 3.88 -16.85
N LEU A 197 2.05 3.94 -17.65
CA LEU A 197 1.77 5.09 -18.52
C LEU A 197 1.35 6.30 -17.69
N PHE A 198 0.36 6.15 -16.80
CA PHE A 198 -0.11 7.26 -15.97
C PHE A 198 0.91 7.73 -14.95
N SER A 199 1.73 6.83 -14.39
CA SER A 199 2.81 7.19 -13.45
C SER A 199 3.94 8.02 -14.09
N ARG A 200 4.04 8.05 -15.42
CA ARG A 200 5.01 8.88 -16.15
C ARG A 200 4.49 10.30 -16.46
N VAL A 201 3.19 10.52 -16.35
CA VAL A 201 2.51 11.81 -16.62
C VAL A 201 2.46 12.62 -15.33
#